data_AF-A0A9D8PEJ1-F1
#
_entry.id   AF-A0A9D8PEJ1-F1
#
_cell.length_a   1.000
_cell.length_b   1.000
_cell.length_c   1.000
_cell.angle_alpha   90.00
_cell.angle_beta   90.00
_cell.angle_gamma   90.00
#
_symmetry.space_group_name_H-M   'P 1'
#
loop_
_entity.id
_entity.type
_entity.pdbx_description
1 polymer ?
#
loop_
_entity_poly.entity_id
_entity_poly.type
_entity_poly.pdbx_seq_one_letter_code
_entity_poly.pdbx_strand_id
1 'polypeptide(L)' 'MSDLKKKSTRLRAYYAKTGNVEYDQFYPRNSKLIIDEIDRVLAKHYGFTEEELDFIINYDIKYRMGREEGE' A
#
# COMPACT_ATOMS: atom_id res chain seq x y z
N MET A 1 -9.98 2.63 -6.05
CA MET A 1 -9.89 2.35 -4.59
C MET A 1 -10.97 1.41 -4.04
N SER A 2 -11.89 0.87 -4.85
CA SER A 2 -12.90 -0.07 -4.36
C SER A 2 -12.31 -1.38 -3.84
N ASP A 3 -11.24 -1.89 -4.47
CA ASP A 3 -10.56 -3.12 -4.05
C ASP A 3 -9.87 -2.98 -2.68
N LEU A 4 -9.17 -1.86 -2.46
CA LEU A 4 -8.50 -1.56 -1.19
C LEU A 4 -9.50 -1.47 -0.01
N LYS A 5 -10.67 -0.86 -0.23
CA LYS A 5 -11.77 -0.81 0.77
C LYS A 5 -12.43 -2.17 0.99
N LYS A 6 -12.53 -3.03 -0.04
CA LYS A 6 -13.02 -4.40 0.13
C LYS A 6 -12.06 -5.27 0.95
N LYS A 7 -10.76 -4.97 0.87
CA LYS A 7 -9.69 -5.69 1.57
C LYS A 7 -9.26 -5.04 2.88
N SER A 8 -10.04 -4.08 3.39
CA SER A 8 -9.83 -3.46 4.70
C SER A 8 -10.65 -4.15 5.78
N THR A 9 -10.10 -4.21 6.99
CA THR A 9 -10.77 -4.77 8.16
C THR A 9 -11.12 -3.64 9.12
N ARG A 10 -12.39 -3.55 9.54
CA ARG A 10 -12.81 -2.65 10.61
C ARG A 10 -12.35 -3.21 11.95
N LEU A 11 -11.57 -2.45 12.69
CA LEU A 11 -11.10 -2.83 14.02
C LEU A 11 -11.68 -1.89 15.08
N ARG A 12 -11.93 -2.46 16.25
CA ARG A 12 -12.30 -1.76 17.47
C ARG A 12 -11.20 -1.97 18.49
N ALA A 13 -10.59 -0.90 18.97
CA ALA A 13 -9.56 -0.94 19.98
C ALA A 13 -9.90 0.01 21.12
N TYR A 14 -9.58 -0.38 22.35
CA TYR A 14 -9.69 0.49 23.50
C TYR A 14 -8.31 1.04 23.86
N TYR A 15 -8.20 2.36 23.95
CA TYR A 15 -7.00 3.06 24.41
C TYR A 15 -7.29 3.78 25.72
N ALA A 16 -6.42 3.62 26.73
CA ALA A 16 -6.62 4.23 28.05
C ALA A 16 -6.82 5.75 28.03
N LYS A 17 -6.23 6.44 27.04
CA LYS A 17 -6.31 7.90 26.86
C LYS A 17 -7.50 8.36 26.02
N THR A 18 -7.94 7.54 25.05
CA THR A 18 -8.87 7.94 23.98
C THR A 18 -10.19 7.17 24.03
N GLY A 19 -10.29 6.15 24.88
CA GLY A 19 -11.45 5.28 24.98
C GLY A 19 -11.56 4.31 23.80
N ASN A 20 -12.80 3.97 23.43
CA ASN A 20 -13.07 3.10 22.29
C ASN A 20 -12.84 3.84 20.98
N VAL A 21 -11.95 3.31 20.16
CA VAL A 21 -11.62 3.83 18.83
C VAL A 21 -11.97 2.77 17.79
N GLU A 22 -12.66 3.19 16.74
CA GLU A 22 -12.88 2.38 15.54
C GLU A 22 -12.06 2.93 14.39
N TYR A 23 -11.34 2.06 13.69
CA TYR A 23 -10.60 2.44 12.49
C TYR A 23 -10.62 1.33 11.45
N ASP A 24 -10.46 1.73 10.19
CA ASP A 24 -10.31 0.80 9.08
C ASP A 24 -8.82 0.53 8.89
N GLN A 25 -8.41 -0.73 9.06
CA GLN A 25 -7.06 -1.16 8.73
C GLN A 25 -7.02 -1.60 7.26
N PHE A 26 -6.21 -0.91 6.47
CA PHE A 26 -5.98 -1.25 5.07
C PHE A 26 -4.72 -2.10 4.93
N TYR A 27 -4.78 -3.11 4.06
CA TYR A 27 -3.62 -3.91 3.68
C TYR A 27 -3.32 -3.72 2.19
N PRO A 28 -2.58 -2.66 1.81
CA PRO A 28 -2.23 -2.39 0.40
C PRO A 28 -1.59 -3.58 -0.31
N ARG A 29 -0.82 -4.40 0.42
CA ARG A 29 -0.23 -5.64 -0.10
C ARG A 29 -1.23 -6.59 -0.78
N ASN A 30 -2.47 -6.63 -0.29
CA ASN A 30 -3.50 -7.49 -0.85
C ASN A 30 -4.00 -6.98 -2.21
N SER A 31 -3.70 -5.72 -2.54
CA SER A 31 -4.03 -5.07 -3.81
C SER A 31 -2.80 -4.89 -4.71
N LYS A 32 -1.66 -5.52 -4.39
CA LYS A 32 -0.37 -5.33 -5.10
C LYS A 32 -0.50 -5.52 -6.61
N LEU A 33 -1.19 -6.57 -7.06
CA LEU A 33 -1.36 -6.84 -8.50
C LEU A 33 -2.00 -5.66 -9.25
N ILE A 34 -3.02 -5.03 -8.65
CA ILE A 34 -3.71 -3.89 -9.25
C ILE A 34 -2.81 -2.65 -9.23
N ILE A 35 -2.01 -2.47 -8.17
CA ILE A 35 -1.06 -1.37 -8.05
C ILE A 35 0.03 -1.51 -9.12
N ASP A 36 0.61 -2.71 -9.28
CA ASP A 36 1.64 -3.00 -10.28
C ASP A 36 1.12 -2.76 -11.72
N GLU A 37 -0.16 -3.08 -11.99
CA GLU A 37 -0.79 -2.78 -13.28
C GLU A 37 -0.94 -1.27 -13.53
N ILE A 38 -1.30 -0.50 -12.50
CA ILE A 38 -1.38 0.96 -12.59
C ILE A 38 0.01 1.53 -12.89
N ASP A 39 1.05 1.09 -12.17
CA ASP A 39 2.42 1.58 -12.34
C ASP A 39 2.95 1.27 -13.74
N ARG A 40 2.65 0.09 -14.30
CA ARG A 40 2.98 -0.26 -15.69
C ARG A 40 2.31 0.65 -16.71
N VAL A 41 1.05 1.01 -16.49
CA VAL A 41 0.32 1.93 -17.38
C VAL A 41 0.93 3.32 -17.29
N LEU A 42 1.21 3.81 -16.07
CA LEU A 42 1.85 5.11 -15.84
C LEU A 42 3.25 5.19 -16.45
N ALA A 43 4.06 4.14 -16.31
CA ALA A 43 5.40 4.09 -16.89
C ALA A 43 5.37 4.30 -18.41
N LYS A 44 4.43 3.66 -19.11
CA LYS A 44 4.23 3.87 -20.55
C LYS A 44 3.82 5.30 -20.89
N HIS A 45 2.98 5.92 -20.07
CA HIS A 45 2.53 7.30 -20.29
C HIS A 45 3.62 8.34 -20.06
N TYR A 46 4.52 8.10 -19.11
CA TYR A 46 5.61 9.01 -18.78
C TYR A 46 6.94 8.67 -19.47
N GLY A 47 6.99 7.56 -20.20
CA GLY A 47 8.20 7.13 -20.92
C GLY A 47 9.29 6.58 -20.00
N PHE A 48 8.91 6.02 -18.85
CA PHE A 48 9.86 5.41 -17.92
C PHE A 48 10.47 4.14 -18.52
N THR A 49 11.74 3.90 -18.18
CA THR A 49 12.41 2.65 -18.53
C THR A 49 11.93 1.50 -17.64
N GLU A 50 12.24 0.26 -18.04
CA GLU A 50 11.92 -0.91 -17.21
C GLU A 50 12.65 -0.87 -15.87
N GLU A 51 13.85 -0.29 -15.80
CA GLU A 51 14.60 -0.09 -14.56
C GLU A 51 13.94 0.95 -13.64
N GLU A 52 13.41 2.04 -14.21
CA GLU A 52 12.67 3.07 -13.45
C GLU A 52 11.32 2.54 -12.95
N LEU A 53 10.64 1.72 -13.77
CA LEU A 53 9.43 1.02 -13.36
C LEU A 53 9.71 0.02 -12.23
N ASP A 54 10.79 -0.78 -12.36
CA ASP A 54 11.20 -1.71 -11.31
C ASP A 54 11.57 -0.96 -10.03
N PHE A 55 12.23 0.19 -10.14
CA PHE A 55 12.47 1.09 -9.02
C PHE A 55 11.15 1.56 -8.39
N ILE A 56 10.15 2.00 -9.16
CA ILE A 56 8.85 2.44 -8.60
C ILE A 56 8.14 1.29 -7.87
N ILE A 57 8.08 0.10 -8.49
CA ILE A 57 7.44 -1.10 -7.91
C ILE A 57 8.15 -1.54 -6.62
N ASN A 58 9.49 -1.46 -6.58
CA ASN A 58 10.31 -1.92 -5.46
C ASN A 58 10.55 -0.84 -4.39
N TYR A 59 10.54 0.44 -4.74
CA TYR A 59 10.62 1.57 -3.81
C TYR A 59 9.35 1.64 -2.95
N ASP A 60 8.21 1.27 -3.52
CA ASP A 60 6.93 1.15 -2.81
C ASP A 60 6.96 0.05 -1.72
N ILE A 61 7.83 -0.96 -1.83
CA ILE A 61 8.02 -1.99 -0.79
C ILE A 61 8.62 -1.40 0.49
N LYS A 62 9.56 -0.44 0.40
CA LYS A 62 10.17 0.17 1.60
C LYS A 62 9.15 0.99 2.41
N TYR A 63 8.22 1.68 1.75
CA TYR A 63 7.29 2.59 2.42
C TYR A 63 5.85 2.04 2.61
N ARG A 64 5.38 1.08 1.81
CA ARG A 64 4.01 0.49 1.95
C ARG A 64 3.95 -0.86 2.67
N MET A 65 5.05 -1.62 2.77
CA MET A 65 5.06 -2.93 3.42
C MET A 65 5.55 -2.90 4.87
N GLY A 66 5.90 -1.73 5.40
CA GLY A 66 6.30 -1.58 6.81
C GLY A 66 7.54 -2.39 7.18
N ARG A 67 8.47 -2.62 6.23
CA ARG A 67 9.81 -3.04 6.61
C ARG A 67 10.52 -1.81 7.17
N GLU A 68 10.44 -1.64 8.48
CA GLU A 68 11.53 -1.00 9.19
C GLU A 68 12.81 -1.73 8.75
N GLU A 69 13.76 -0.99 8.20
CA GLU A 69 15.15 -1.42 8.16
C GLU A 69 15.59 -1.49 9.64
N GLY A 70 15.23 -2.60 10.29
CA GLY A 70 15.77 -2.98 11.58
C GLY A 70 17.20 -3.44 11.36
N GLU A 71 18.12 -2.80 12.07
CA GLU A 71 19.46 -3.29 12.38
C GLU A 71 19.43 -4.75 12.86
#